data_AF-V8NXE8-F1
#
_entry.id   AF-V8NXE8-F1
#
_cell.length_a   1.000
_cell.length_b   1.000
_cell.length_c   1.000
_cell.angle_alpha   90.00
_cell.angle_beta   90.00
_cell.angle_gamma   90.00
#
_symmetry.space_group_name_H-M   'P 1'
#
loop_
_entity.id
_entity.type
_entity.pdbx_description
1 polymer ?
#
loop_
_entity_poly.entity_id
_entity_poly.type
_entity_poly.pdbx_seq_one_letter_code
_entity_poly.pdbx_strand_id
1 'polypeptide(L)'
;MFFSALFCIYNGFLQGYYMVYCAEYPDDWCKDIRFLSGLLLFLSGMGINIHSDFLLRQLRKPGEVTYKIPQGGLFAYVSGANFFGEILEWFGYAIATWSLPALAFAFFTLTCVGPRAYHHHRFYLKTFTAYPRSRKSVALEFLSSSHTSNSDLAQFQSPDKKD
;
A
#
# COMPACT_ATOMS: atom_id res chain seq x y z
N MET A 1 8.10 -1.35 -18.41
CA MET A 1 7.73 0.02 -18.83
C MET A 1 6.54 0.03 -19.79
N PHE A 2 6.56 -0.70 -20.91
CA PHE A 2 5.43 -0.70 -21.87
C PHE A 2 4.06 -1.04 -21.26
N PHE A 3 3.92 -2.17 -20.56
CA PHE A 3 2.65 -2.55 -19.92
C PHE A 3 2.15 -1.54 -18.89
N SER A 4 3.06 -0.97 -18.09
CA SER A 4 2.72 0.08 -17.11
C SER A 4 2.23 1.34 -17.80
N ALA A 5 2.85 1.75 -18.92
CA ALA A 5 2.42 2.90 -19.69
C ALA A 5 1.03 2.68 -20.30
N LEU A 6 0.78 1.52 -20.92
CA LEU A 6 -0.54 1.17 -21.45
C LEU A 6 -1.61 1.16 -20.35
N PHE A 7 -1.30 0.58 -19.19
CA PHE A 7 -2.19 0.57 -18.04
C PHE A 7 -2.52 2.00 -17.59
N CYS A 8 -1.52 2.88 -17.44
CA CYS A 8 -1.74 4.26 -17.02
C CYS A 8 -2.56 5.06 -18.03
N ILE A 9 -2.31 4.88 -19.33
CA ILE A 9 -3.10 5.54 -20.39
C ILE A 9 -4.56 5.10 -20.32
N TYR A 10 -4.80 3.78 -20.25
CA TYR A 10 -6.14 3.24 -20.21
C TYR A 10 -6.88 3.62 -18.92
N ASN A 11 -6.25 3.45 -17.76
CA ASN A 11 -6.84 3.83 -16.47
C ASN A 11 -7.11 5.33 -16.41
N GLY A 12 -6.15 6.17 -16.81
CA GLY A 12 -6.34 7.63 -16.85
C GLY A 12 -7.48 8.06 -17.77
N PHE A 13 -7.56 7.47 -18.97
CA PHE A 13 -8.67 7.70 -19.88
C PHE A 13 -10.01 7.26 -19.27
N LEU A 14 -10.07 6.06 -18.68
CA LEU A 14 -11.29 5.52 -18.08
C LEU A 14 -11.81 6.40 -16.93
N GLN A 15 -10.94 6.81 -16.01
CA GLN A 15 -11.32 7.68 -14.89
C GLN A 15 -11.76 9.06 -15.39
N GLY A 16 -10.99 9.66 -16.31
CA GLY A 16 -11.30 10.98 -16.86
C GLY A 16 -12.60 10.99 -17.67
N TYR A 17 -12.79 10.00 -18.53
CA TYR A 17 -14.01 9.85 -19.32
C TYR A 17 -15.24 9.68 -18.41
N TYR A 18 -15.16 8.80 -17.41
CA TYR A 18 -16.27 8.60 -16.49
C TYR A 18 -16.60 9.87 -15.73
N MET A 19 -15.59 10.58 -15.21
CA MET A 19 -15.79 11.81 -14.43
C MET A 19 -16.45 12.93 -15.24
N VAL A 20 -16.09 13.08 -16.52
CA VAL A 20 -16.59 14.18 -17.36
C VAL A 20 -17.94 13.85 -18.00
N TYR A 21 -18.17 12.60 -18.41
CA TYR A 21 -19.31 12.23 -19.25
C TYR A 21 -20.33 11.31 -18.58
N CYS A 22 -19.99 10.65 -17.47
CA CYS A 22 -20.87 9.65 -16.84
C CYS A 22 -21.22 9.95 -15.39
N ALA A 23 -20.37 10.68 -14.67
CA ALA A 23 -20.56 10.97 -13.28
C ALA A 23 -21.56 12.12 -13.10
N GLU A 24 -22.66 11.84 -12.41
CA GLU A 24 -23.66 12.83 -12.02
C GLU A 24 -23.63 12.95 -10.50
N TYR A 25 -23.41 14.18 -10.01
CA TYR A 25 -23.35 14.48 -8.58
C TYR A 25 -24.43 15.50 -8.21
N PRO A 26 -25.07 15.37 -7.04
CA PRO A 26 -25.91 16.42 -6.47
C PRO A 26 -25.13 17.73 -6.26
N ASP A 27 -25.82 18.87 -6.29
CA ASP A 27 -25.21 20.20 -6.09
C ASP A 27 -24.48 20.33 -4.73
N ASP A 28 -24.91 19.57 -3.72
CA ASP A 28 -24.35 19.55 -2.38
C ASP A 28 -23.32 18.44 -2.15
N TRP A 29 -22.87 17.74 -3.20
CA TRP A 29 -21.91 16.63 -3.09
C TRP A 29 -20.64 16.97 -2.32
N CYS A 30 -20.12 18.20 -2.46
CA CYS A 30 -18.94 18.67 -1.73
C CYS A 30 -19.11 18.66 -0.20
N LYS A 31 -20.35 18.64 0.30
CA LYS A 31 -20.69 18.54 1.73
C LYS A 31 -21.11 17.12 2.14
N ASP A 32 -21.29 16.22 1.18
CA ASP A 32 -21.65 14.84 1.45
C ASP A 32 -20.54 14.15 2.25
N ILE A 33 -20.96 13.33 3.22
CA ILE A 33 -20.02 12.59 4.08
C ILE A 33 -19.09 11.68 3.29
N ARG A 34 -19.55 11.14 2.15
CA ARG A 34 -18.73 10.32 1.24
C ARG A 34 -17.62 11.15 0.64
N PHE A 35 -17.94 12.33 0.09
CA PHE A 35 -16.93 13.20 -0.48
C PHE A 35 -15.91 13.64 0.58
N LEU A 36 -16.38 14.10 1.74
CA LEU A 36 -15.50 14.60 2.80
C LEU A 36 -14.62 13.49 3.40
N SER A 37 -15.20 12.34 3.75
CA SER A 37 -14.41 11.22 4.29
C SER A 37 -13.46 10.63 3.24
N GLY A 38 -13.91 10.51 1.99
CA GLY A 38 -13.08 10.05 0.88
C GLY A 38 -11.90 11.00 0.62
N LEU A 39 -12.14 12.31 0.62
CA LEU A 39 -11.10 13.32 0.45
C LEU A 39 -10.08 13.29 1.61
N LEU A 40 -10.56 13.16 2.85
CA LEU A 40 -9.68 13.03 4.02
C LEU A 40 -8.83 11.76 3.94
N LEU A 41 -9.42 10.63 3.53
CA LEU A 41 -8.68 9.38 3.30
C LEU A 41 -7.64 9.54 2.18
N PHE A 42 -8.02 10.18 1.07
CA PHE A 42 -7.14 10.41 -0.07
C PHE A 42 -5.90 11.21 0.34
N LEU A 43 -6.10 12.36 0.98
CA LEU A 43 -5.02 13.24 1.41
C LEU A 43 -4.14 12.58 2.48
N SER A 44 -4.73 11.83 3.40
CA SER A 44 -3.98 11.08 4.42
C SER A 44 -3.13 9.97 3.78
N GLY A 45 -3.70 9.21 2.85
CA GLY A 45 -3.00 8.15 2.11
C GLY A 45 -1.85 8.71 1.28
N MET A 46 -2.10 9.77 0.52
CA MET A 46 -1.09 10.47 -0.27
C MET A 46 0.04 11.02 0.60
N GLY A 47 -0.29 11.62 1.75
CA GLY A 47 0.70 12.11 2.72
C GLY A 47 1.60 10.99 3.25
N ILE A 48 1.01 9.84 3.61
CA ILE A 48 1.75 8.64 4.05
C ILE A 48 2.64 8.11 2.92
N ASN A 49 2.11 8.03 1.70
CA ASN A 49 2.83 7.52 0.53
C ASN A 49 4.08 8.38 0.24
N ILE A 50 3.89 9.69 0.06
CA ILE A 50 4.97 10.64 -0.24
C ILE A 50 6.01 10.67 0.88
N HIS A 51 5.58 10.71 2.14
CA HIS A 51 6.49 10.73 3.29
C HIS A 51 7.32 9.45 3.36
N SER A 52 6.70 8.29 3.16
CA SER A 52 7.38 7.00 3.18
C SER A 52 8.38 6.86 2.04
N ASP A 53 8.01 7.29 0.83
CA ASP A 53 8.91 7.29 -0.32
C ASP A 53 10.08 8.27 -0.14
N PHE A 54 9.85 9.42 0.50
CA PHE A 54 10.91 10.33 0.87
C PHE A 54 11.93 9.66 1.80
N LEU A 55 11.48 8.97 2.86
CA LEU A 55 12.36 8.22 3.75
C LEU A 55 13.12 7.12 3.01
N LEU A 56 12.46 6.37 2.12
CA LEU A 56 13.10 5.33 1.32
C LEU A 56 14.19 5.88 0.38
N ARG A 57 13.95 7.05 -0.23
CA ARG A 57 14.95 7.73 -1.08
C ARG A 57 16.18 8.14 -0.27
N GLN A 58 16.00 8.62 0.97
CA GLN A 58 17.11 9.02 1.83
C GLN A 58 17.99 7.86 2.31
N LEU A 59 17.50 6.61 2.24
CA LEU A 59 18.30 5.44 2.64
C LEU A 59 19.44 5.13 1.67
N ARG A 60 19.34 5.56 0.41
CA ARG A 60 20.33 5.28 -0.64
C ARG A 60 21.11 6.53 -1.00
N LYS A 61 22.45 6.42 -1.01
CA LYS A 61 23.28 7.41 -1.70
C LYS A 61 23.21 7.17 -3.21
N PRO A 62 23.39 8.20 -4.06
CA PRO A 62 23.47 8.01 -5.50
C PRO A 62 24.53 6.96 -5.85
N GLY A 63 24.14 5.89 -6.57
CA GLY A 63 25.01 4.77 -6.94
C GLY A 63 25.07 3.59 -5.94
N GLU A 64 24.43 3.69 -4.77
CA GLU A 64 24.41 2.63 -3.77
C GLU A 64 23.29 1.60 -4.05
N VAL A 65 23.64 0.31 -4.11
CA VAL A 65 22.69 -0.80 -4.36
C VAL A 65 22.31 -1.54 -3.06
N THR A 66 22.87 -1.15 -1.92
CA THR A 66 22.66 -1.81 -0.62
C THR A 66 21.24 -1.57 -0.09
N TYR A 67 20.59 -2.64 0.35
CA TYR A 67 19.32 -2.56 1.08
C TYR A 67 19.58 -2.19 2.55
N LYS A 68 18.78 -1.26 3.08
CA LYS A 68 18.80 -0.85 4.48
C LYS A 68 17.40 -0.97 5.05
N ILE A 69 17.32 -1.16 6.37
CA ILE A 69 16.03 -1.22 7.07
C ILE A 69 15.47 0.21 7.14
N PRO A 70 14.28 0.48 6.58
CA PRO A 70 13.65 1.78 6.71
C PRO A 70 13.25 2.04 8.17
N GLN A 71 13.52 3.25 8.66
CA GLN A 71 13.22 3.70 10.02
C GLN A 71 12.50 5.04 9.97
N GLY A 72 11.69 5.33 10.99
CA GLY A 72 10.94 6.58 11.10
C GLY A 72 9.54 6.54 10.48
N GLY A 73 8.70 7.48 10.91
CA GLY A 73 7.30 7.58 10.47
C GLY A 73 6.53 6.27 10.65
N LEU A 74 5.73 5.93 9.64
CA LEU A 74 4.90 4.72 9.67
C LEU A 74 5.70 3.41 9.50
N PHE A 75 6.98 3.48 9.09
CA PHE A 75 7.85 2.31 9.03
C PHE A 75 8.15 1.71 10.41
N ALA A 76 7.89 2.43 11.49
CA ALA A 76 7.94 1.88 12.85
C ALA A 76 6.90 0.75 13.06
N TYR A 77 5.79 0.78 12.31
CA TYR A 77 4.65 -0.13 12.48
C TYR A 77 4.49 -1.11 11.31
N VAL A 78 4.74 -0.68 10.08
CA VAL A 78 4.56 -1.49 8.88
C VAL A 78 5.79 -1.50 7.97
N SER A 79 6.06 -2.61 7.29
CA SER A 79 7.20 -2.74 6.38
C SER A 79 7.00 -1.97 5.08
N GLY A 80 5.79 -1.97 4.53
CA GLY A 80 5.41 -1.27 3.30
C GLY A 80 4.60 0.00 3.56
N ALA A 81 5.12 0.95 4.35
CA ALA A 81 4.38 2.16 4.68
C ALA A 81 3.88 2.95 3.46
N ASN A 82 4.69 3.03 2.39
CA ASN A 82 4.31 3.67 1.14
C ASN A 82 3.14 2.96 0.44
N PHE A 83 3.19 1.63 0.38
CA PHE A 83 2.15 0.78 -0.17
C PHE A 83 0.83 0.89 0.61
N PHE A 84 0.90 1.00 1.93
CA PHE A 84 -0.29 1.25 2.75
C PHE A 84 -0.91 2.62 2.42
N GLY A 85 -0.08 3.66 2.30
CA GLY A 85 -0.52 4.98 1.88
C GLY A 85 -1.21 4.96 0.52
N GLU A 86 -0.62 4.27 -0.47
CA GLU A 86 -1.17 4.15 -1.82
C GLU A 86 -2.54 3.46 -1.83
N ILE A 87 -2.71 2.39 -1.04
CA ILE A 87 -4.00 1.71 -0.91
C ILE A 87 -5.03 2.67 -0.31
N LEU A 88 -4.73 3.34 0.81
CA LEU A 88 -5.64 4.30 1.43
C LEU A 88 -6.01 5.45 0.50
N GLU A 89 -5.04 5.95 -0.27
CA GLU A 89 -5.23 7.01 -1.24
C GLU A 89 -6.30 6.61 -2.26
N TRP A 90 -6.14 5.47 -2.93
CA TRP A 90 -7.09 5.06 -3.98
C TRP A 90 -8.45 4.63 -3.44
N PHE A 91 -8.53 4.06 -2.24
CA PHE A 91 -9.83 3.85 -1.59
C PHE A 91 -10.52 5.17 -1.22
N GLY A 92 -9.77 6.16 -0.72
CA GLY A 92 -10.29 7.50 -0.49
C GLY A 92 -10.83 8.14 -1.78
N TYR A 93 -10.08 8.01 -2.87
CA TYR A 93 -10.52 8.45 -4.20
C TYR A 93 -11.83 7.76 -4.61
N ALA A 94 -11.92 6.43 -4.50
CA ALA A 94 -13.14 5.68 -4.85
C ALA A 94 -14.37 6.09 -4.02
N ILE A 95 -14.18 6.40 -2.74
CA ILE A 95 -15.27 6.88 -1.87
C ILE A 95 -15.68 8.32 -2.27
N ALA A 96 -14.70 9.19 -2.55
CA ALA A 96 -14.97 10.58 -2.90
C ALA A 96 -15.63 10.74 -4.27
N THR A 97 -15.22 9.95 -5.26
CA THR A 97 -15.83 9.95 -6.60
C THR A 97 -17.08 9.08 -6.67
N TRP A 98 -17.27 8.18 -5.72
CA TRP A 98 -18.36 7.20 -5.70
C TRP A 98 -18.56 6.50 -7.05
N SER A 99 -17.44 6.22 -7.75
CA SER A 99 -17.46 5.71 -9.12
C SER A 99 -16.96 4.27 -9.20
N LEU A 100 -17.63 3.47 -10.02
CA LEU A 100 -17.23 2.08 -10.29
C LEU A 100 -15.79 1.95 -10.84
N PRO A 101 -15.33 2.79 -11.80
CA PRO A 101 -13.94 2.68 -12.27
C PRO A 101 -12.93 3.05 -11.19
N ALA A 102 -13.23 4.00 -10.28
CA ALA A 102 -12.32 4.33 -9.18
C ALA A 102 -12.24 3.18 -8.17
N LEU A 103 -13.37 2.54 -7.85
CA LEU A 103 -13.39 1.35 -6.99
C LEU A 103 -12.62 0.18 -7.61
N ALA A 104 -12.80 -0.06 -8.90
CA ALA A 104 -12.05 -1.09 -9.63
C ALA A 104 -10.54 -0.81 -9.58
N PHE A 105 -10.13 0.45 -9.72
CA PHE A 105 -8.73 0.83 -9.61
C PHE A 105 -8.17 0.68 -8.19
N ALA A 106 -8.93 1.07 -7.16
CA ALA A 106 -8.54 0.85 -5.76
C ALA A 106 -8.33 -0.63 -5.45
N PHE A 107 -9.24 -1.49 -5.93
CA PHE A 107 -9.11 -2.94 -5.78
C PHE A 107 -7.92 -3.51 -6.57
N PHE A 108 -7.69 -3.02 -7.78
CA PHE A 108 -6.50 -3.36 -8.56
C PHE A 108 -5.21 -2.98 -7.83
N THR A 109 -5.13 -1.79 -7.25
CA THR A 109 -3.97 -1.36 -6.44
C THR A 109 -3.78 -2.31 -5.25
N LEU A 110 -4.84 -2.61 -4.49
CA LEU A 110 -4.77 -3.53 -3.36
C LEU A 110 -4.19 -4.89 -3.76
N THR A 111 -4.67 -5.46 -4.86
CA THR A 111 -4.24 -6.79 -5.34
C THR A 111 -2.86 -6.78 -5.96
N CYS A 112 -2.42 -5.67 -6.57
CA CYS A 112 -1.07 -5.56 -7.15
C CYS A 112 0.01 -5.20 -6.14
N VAL A 113 -0.31 -4.34 -5.18
CA VAL A 113 0.63 -3.75 -4.23
C VAL A 113 0.65 -4.54 -2.91
N GLY A 114 -0.48 -5.07 -2.46
CA GLY A 114 -0.60 -5.86 -1.24
C GLY A 114 0.37 -7.05 -1.18
N PRO A 115 0.40 -7.93 -2.19
CA PRO A 115 1.36 -9.04 -2.23
C PRO A 115 2.81 -8.57 -2.26
N ARG A 116 3.12 -7.45 -2.93
CA ARG A 116 4.48 -6.90 -2.94
C ARG A 116 4.91 -6.50 -1.53
N ALA A 117 4.05 -5.83 -0.78
CA ALA A 117 4.35 -5.47 0.60
C ALA A 117 4.61 -6.69 1.49
N TYR A 118 3.84 -7.77 1.30
CA TYR A 118 4.08 -9.05 1.97
C TYR A 118 5.44 -9.67 1.61
N HIS A 119 5.79 -9.70 0.32
CA HIS A 119 7.10 -10.19 -0.12
C HIS A 119 8.25 -9.33 0.42
N HIS A 120 8.09 -8.00 0.47
CA HIS A 120 9.06 -7.10 1.09
C HIS A 120 9.25 -7.39 2.58
N HIS A 121 8.16 -7.59 3.33
CA HIS A 121 8.22 -7.96 4.74
C HIS A 121 8.99 -9.29 4.96
N ARG A 122 8.67 -10.32 4.17
CA ARG A 122 9.39 -11.60 4.22
C ARG A 122 10.86 -11.49 3.85
N PHE A 123 11.18 -10.66 2.86
CA PHE A 123 12.57 -10.39 2.49
C PHE A 123 13.32 -9.75 3.65
N TYR A 124 12.76 -8.72 4.30
CA TYR A 124 13.40 -8.06 5.43
C TYR A 124 13.65 -9.01 6.61
N LEU A 125 12.68 -9.87 6.95
CA LEU A 125 12.83 -10.88 8.01
C LEU A 125 13.94 -11.90 7.72
N LYS A 126 14.12 -12.28 6.45
CA LYS A 126 15.15 -13.25 6.04
C LYS A 126 16.54 -12.63 5.93
N THR A 127 16.61 -11.38 5.47
CA THR A 127 17.89 -10.71 5.17
C THR A 127 18.51 -10.07 6.40
N PHE A 128 17.71 -9.54 7.33
CA PHE A 128 18.22 -8.78 8.47
C PHE A 128 17.84 -9.43 9.79
N THR A 129 18.83 -9.97 10.50
CA THR A 129 18.65 -10.50 11.87
C THR A 129 18.19 -9.43 12.86
N ALA A 130 18.59 -8.18 12.66
CA ALA A 130 18.19 -7.03 13.47
C ALA A 130 16.82 -6.42 13.06
N TYR A 131 16.05 -7.06 12.17
CA TYR A 131 14.75 -6.54 11.77
C TYR A 131 13.71 -6.63 12.90
N PRO A 132 12.97 -5.55 13.21
CA PRO A 132 11.93 -5.60 14.24
C PRO A 132 10.79 -6.55 13.84
N ARG A 133 10.65 -7.67 14.57
CA ARG A 133 9.59 -8.67 14.34
C ARG A 133 8.19 -8.17 14.69
N SER A 134 8.07 -7.03 15.39
CA SER A 134 6.79 -6.41 15.73
C SER A 134 6.14 -5.67 14.56
N ARG A 135 6.87 -5.40 13.47
CA ARG A 135 6.32 -4.72 12.29
C ARG A 135 5.38 -5.65 11.54
N LYS A 136 4.27 -5.11 11.05
CA LYS A 136 3.34 -5.81 10.16
C LYS A 136 3.72 -5.60 8.69
N SER A 137 3.27 -6.47 7.80
CA SER A 137 3.65 -6.39 6.38
C SER A 137 3.09 -5.14 5.68
N VAL A 138 1.77 -5.08 5.51
CA VAL A 138 0.88 -3.95 5.13
C VAL A 138 -0.50 -4.56 5.27
N ALA A 139 -1.33 -4.07 6.20
CA ALA A 139 -2.77 -4.34 6.42
C ALA A 139 -3.36 -5.77 6.19
N LEU A 140 -3.02 -6.51 5.13
CA LEU A 140 -3.46 -7.85 4.75
C LEU A 140 -3.32 -8.93 5.82
N GLU A 141 -2.52 -8.76 6.87
CA GLU A 141 -2.57 -9.65 8.04
C GLU A 141 -3.93 -9.59 8.76
N PHE A 142 -4.74 -8.54 8.59
CA PHE A 142 -6.13 -8.52 9.06
C PHE A 142 -7.09 -9.39 8.22
N LEU A 143 -6.78 -9.66 6.95
CA LEU A 143 -7.62 -10.48 6.06
C LEU A 143 -7.12 -11.93 5.96
N SER A 144 -5.81 -12.15 6.14
CA SER A 144 -5.18 -13.49 6.09
C SER A 144 -5.28 -14.27 7.41
N SER A 145 -5.74 -13.64 8.50
CA SER A 145 -5.94 -14.31 9.81
C SER A 145 -7.03 -15.39 9.79
N SER A 146 -7.73 -15.60 8.67
CA SER A 146 -8.66 -16.71 8.48
C SER A 146 -8.03 -17.99 7.90
N HIS A 147 -6.74 -17.98 7.49
CA HIS A 147 -6.16 -19.16 6.82
C HIS A 147 -4.69 -19.50 7.11
N THR A 148 -3.98 -18.79 7.98
CA THR A 148 -2.67 -19.28 8.47
C THR A 148 -2.87 -20.23 9.65
N SER A 149 -3.05 -21.51 9.33
CA SER A 149 -2.94 -22.62 10.29
C SER A 149 -1.57 -22.56 10.99
N ASN A 150 -1.56 -22.85 12.30
CA ASN A 150 -0.38 -22.94 13.18
C ASN A 150 0.75 -23.86 12.66
N SER A 151 0.53 -24.62 11.59
CA SER A 151 1.53 -25.49 10.96
C SER A 151 2.71 -24.74 10.33
N ASP A 152 2.54 -23.50 9.88
CA ASP A 152 3.62 -22.73 9.24
C ASP A 152 4.54 -22.04 10.25
N LEU A 153 4.06 -21.79 11.48
CA LEU A 153 4.85 -21.23 12.58
C LEU A 153 5.73 -22.30 13.26
N ALA A 154 5.33 -23.57 13.20
CA ALA A 154 6.06 -24.68 13.82
C ALA A 154 7.36 -25.06 13.08
N GLN A 155 7.50 -24.70 11.79
CA GLN A 155 8.78 -24.91 11.07
C GLN A 155 9.87 -23.88 11.41
N PHE A 156 9.58 -22.87 12.24
CA PHE A 156 10.52 -21.79 12.59
C PHE A 156 11.15 -21.91 13.98
N GLN A 157 10.87 -22.98 14.72
CA GLN A 157 11.65 -23.37 15.90
C GLN A 157 12.50 -24.60 15.57
N SER A 158 13.69 -24.37 14.98
CA SER A 158 14.80 -25.31 15.09
C SER A 158 15.79 -24.78 16.13
N PRO A 159 16.32 -25.62 17.05
CA PRO A 159 17.07 -25.18 18.21
C PRO A 159 18.47 -24.68 17.83
N ASP A 160 18.93 -23.71 18.62
CA ASP A 160 20.28 -23.17 18.62
C ASP A 160 21.35 -24.25 18.90
N LYS A 161 22.51 -24.09 18.26
CA LYS A 161 23.87 -24.56 18.60
C LYS A 161 24.13 -26.02 19.02
N LYS A 162 25.19 -26.59 18.44
CA LYS A 162 26.34 -27.12 19.20
C LYS A 162 27.59 -27.27 18.32
N ASP A 163 28.66 -26.70 18.86
CA ASP A 163 30.11 -26.99 18.74
C ASP A 163 30.81 -26.89 17.38
#